data_AF-A0A1F8S158-F1
#
_entry.id   AF-A0A1F8S158-F1
#
_cell.length_a   1.000
_cell.length_b   1.000
_cell.length_c   1.000
_cell.angle_alpha   90.00
_cell.angle_beta   90.00
_cell.angle_gamma   90.00
#
_symmetry.space_group_name_H-M   'P 1'
#
loop_
_entity.id
_entity.type
_entity.pdbx_description
1 polymer ?
#
loop_
_entity_poly.entity_id
_entity_poly.type
_entity_poly.pdbx_seq_one_letter_code
_entity_poly.pdbx_strand_id
1 'polypeptide(L)'
;MPSEGAAADAARAAFRDWMEAKGHAVDNARRAIAGLEAAFEAGALQKTPVLGAMLADLAVALEQDEGQRLGGKSAEAARFILRAISRELDNA
;
A
#
# COMPACT_ATOMS: atom_id res chain seq x y z
N MET A 1 -18.69 6.26 -3.04
CA MET A 1 -18.30 7.49 -3.74
C MET A 1 -16.80 7.45 -3.69
N PRO A 2 -16.09 7.45 -4.85
CA PRO A 2 -14.65 7.47 -4.84
C PRO A 2 -14.15 8.56 -3.89
N SER A 3 -13.02 8.36 -3.22
CA SER A 3 -12.37 9.47 -2.50
C SER A 3 -12.04 10.53 -3.57
N GLU A 4 -12.85 11.58 -3.66
CA GLU A 4 -12.84 12.54 -4.78
C GLU A 4 -12.03 13.79 -4.42
N GLY A 5 -11.29 14.33 -5.40
CA GLY A 5 -10.60 15.61 -5.29
C GLY A 5 -9.08 15.54 -5.22
N ALA A 6 -8.44 16.71 -5.34
CA ALA A 6 -6.99 16.85 -5.53
C ALA A 6 -6.14 16.19 -4.42
N ALA A 7 -6.64 16.15 -3.18
CA ALA A 7 -5.94 15.49 -2.07
C ALA A 7 -5.92 13.97 -2.22
N ALA A 8 -7.05 13.38 -2.65
CA ALA A 8 -7.14 11.95 -2.92
C ALA A 8 -6.26 11.56 -4.12
N ASP A 9 -6.28 12.38 -5.18
CA ASP A 9 -5.44 12.16 -6.38
C ASP A 9 -3.95 12.25 -6.05
N ALA A 10 -3.55 13.22 -5.23
CA ALA A 10 -2.17 13.35 -4.75
C ALA A 10 -1.75 12.15 -3.90
N ALA A 11 -2.62 11.66 -3.01
CA ALA A 11 -2.35 10.48 -2.20
C ALA A 11 -2.19 9.21 -3.05
N ARG A 12 -3.05 9.01 -4.05
CA ARG A 12 -2.93 7.90 -5.01
C ARG A 12 -1.66 7.99 -5.86
N ALA A 13 -1.29 9.19 -6.32
CA ALA A 13 -0.06 9.41 -7.07
C ALA A 13 1.18 9.11 -6.22
N ALA A 14 1.25 9.65 -5.01
CA ALA A 14 2.34 9.38 -4.07
C ALA A 14 2.46 7.88 -3.76
N PHE A 15 1.32 7.20 -3.58
CA PHE A 15 1.30 5.74 -3.40
C PHE A 15 1.93 4.99 -4.57
N ARG A 16 1.61 5.36 -5.81
CA ARG A 16 2.20 4.78 -7.02
C ARG A 16 3.70 5.08 -7.12
N ASP A 17 4.12 6.29 -6.79
CA ASP A 17 5.54 6.67 -6.79
C ASP A 17 6.37 5.82 -5.81
N TRP A 18 5.83 5.51 -4.62
CA TRP A 18 6.51 4.63 -3.67
C TRP A 18 6.61 3.18 -4.17
N MET A 19 5.61 2.68 -4.89
CA MET A 19 5.67 1.33 -5.49
C MET A 19 6.74 1.23 -6.58
N GLU A 20 6.99 2.31 -7.32
CA GLU A 20 7.95 2.36 -8.43
C GLU A 20 9.35 2.84 -8.00
N ALA A 21 9.49 3.30 -6.76
CA ALA A 21 10.77 3.75 -6.22
C ALA A 21 11.85 2.66 -6.35
N LYS A 22 13.06 3.07 -6.76
CA LYS A 22 14.23 2.19 -6.76
C LYS A 22 14.65 1.89 -5.32
N GLY A 23 15.12 0.67 -5.05
CA GLY A 23 15.65 0.28 -3.75
C GLY A 23 15.02 -0.99 -3.19
N HIS A 24 15.03 -1.12 -1.86
CA HIS A 24 14.48 -2.27 -1.15
C HIS A 24 12.95 -2.26 -1.19
N ALA A 25 12.38 -3.33 -1.76
CA ALA A 25 10.93 -3.44 -1.94
C ALA A 25 10.15 -3.36 -0.61
N VAL A 26 10.69 -3.93 0.47
CA VAL A 26 10.06 -3.89 1.80
C VAL A 26 10.05 -2.48 2.38
N ASP A 27 11.17 -1.75 2.30
CA ASP A 27 11.23 -0.36 2.78
C ASP A 27 10.26 0.54 2.01
N ASN A 28 10.16 0.33 0.70
CA ASN A 28 9.22 1.05 -0.15
C ASN A 28 7.77 0.72 0.21
N ALA A 29 7.45 -0.55 0.47
CA ALA A 29 6.12 -0.98 0.91
C ALA A 29 5.74 -0.36 2.25
N ARG A 30 6.68 -0.29 3.21
CA ARG A 30 6.46 0.35 4.53
C ARG A 30 6.18 1.83 4.40
N ARG A 31 6.95 2.52 3.56
CA ARG A 31 6.71 3.94 3.25
C ARG A 31 5.34 4.13 2.62
N ALA A 32 4.94 3.23 1.72
CA ALA A 32 3.63 3.29 1.09
C ALA A 32 2.48 3.10 2.08
N ILE A 33 2.60 2.17 3.04
CA ILE A 33 1.63 1.98 4.12
C ILE A 33 1.53 3.23 4.98
N ALA A 34 2.66 3.74 5.46
CA ALA A 34 2.68 4.94 6.31
C ALA A 34 2.04 6.16 5.61
N GLY A 35 2.26 6.31 4.29
CA GLY A 35 1.62 7.33 3.49
C GLY A 35 0.10 7.15 3.37
N LEU A 36 -0.37 5.91 3.19
CA LEU A 36 -1.81 5.62 3.17
C LEU A 36 -2.46 5.88 4.52
N GLU A 37 -1.84 5.46 5.62
CA GLU A 37 -2.32 5.74 6.98
C GLU A 37 -2.47 7.24 7.22
N ALA A 38 -1.46 8.03 6.86
CA ALA A 38 -1.54 9.49 6.96
C ALA A 38 -2.68 10.08 6.10
N ALA A 39 -2.91 9.55 4.90
CA ALA A 39 -3.99 9.99 4.03
C ALA A 39 -5.38 9.61 4.57
N PHE A 40 -5.51 8.46 5.24
CA PHE A 40 -6.74 8.08 5.93
C PHE A 40 -7.02 8.98 7.14
N GLU A 41 -6.01 9.22 7.98
CA GLU A 41 -6.14 10.10 9.16
C GLU A 41 -6.45 11.55 8.76
N ALA A 42 -5.89 12.03 7.65
CA ALA A 42 -6.20 13.34 7.09
C ALA A 42 -7.58 13.42 6.41
N GLY A 43 -8.29 12.29 6.27
CA GLY A 43 -9.56 12.20 5.55
C GLY A 43 -9.44 12.38 4.03
N ALA A 44 -8.22 12.37 3.49
CA ALA A 44 -7.97 12.47 2.06
C ALA A 44 -8.36 11.18 1.31
N LEU A 45 -8.26 10.03 1.99
CA LEU A 45 -8.72 8.74 1.51
C LEU A 45 -9.68 8.10 2.52
N GLN A 46 -10.57 7.23 2.06
CA GLN A 46 -11.41 6.43 2.93
C GLN A 46 -10.83 5.02 3.12
N LYS A 47 -10.63 4.61 4.38
CA LYS A 47 -10.24 3.24 4.71
C LYS A 47 -11.45 2.32 4.67
N THR A 48 -11.75 1.77 3.50
CA THR A 48 -12.82 0.79 3.34
C THR A 48 -12.48 -0.53 4.04
N PRO A 49 -13.46 -1.39 4.37
CA PRO A 49 -13.19 -2.71 4.94
C PRO A 49 -12.30 -3.59 4.03
N VAL A 50 -12.45 -3.45 2.71
CA VAL A 50 -11.64 -4.17 1.71
C VAL A 50 -10.19 -3.71 1.77
N LEU A 51 -9.94 -2.40 1.77
CA LEU A 51 -8.59 -1.85 1.94
C LEU A 51 -7.99 -2.26 3.29
N GLY A 52 -8.80 -2.28 4.35
CA GLY A 52 -8.38 -2.76 5.68
C GLY A 52 -7.86 -4.20 5.66
N ALA A 53 -8.57 -5.11 4.98
CA ALA A 53 -8.15 -6.51 4.85
C ALA A 53 -6.85 -6.63 4.02
N MET A 54 -6.75 -5.93 2.89
CA MET A 54 -5.54 -5.96 2.05
C MET A 54 -4.30 -5.41 2.78
N LEU A 55 -4.47 -4.36 3.60
CA LEU A 55 -3.39 -3.82 4.42
C LEU A 55 -2.93 -4.79 5.51
N ALA A 56 -3.85 -5.56 6.10
CA ALA A 56 -3.50 -6.61 7.06
C ALA A 56 -2.71 -7.75 6.40
N ASP A 57 -3.14 -8.21 5.21
CA ASP A 57 -2.40 -9.23 4.45
C ASP A 57 -1.00 -8.75 4.06
N LEU A 58 -0.88 -7.48 3.67
CA LEU A 58 0.40 -6.86 3.36
C LEU A 58 1.33 -6.83 4.59
N ALA A 59 0.81 -6.47 5.77
CA ALA A 59 1.60 -6.45 7.00
C ALA A 59 2.22 -7.83 7.30
N VAL A 60 1.43 -8.90 7.19
CA VAL A 60 1.91 -10.28 7.35
C VAL A 60 2.99 -10.63 6.33
N ALA A 61 2.80 -10.24 5.06
CA ALA A 61 3.79 -10.48 4.01
C ALA A 61 5.12 -9.77 4.28
N LEU A 62 5.09 -8.58 4.87
CA LEU A 62 6.28 -7.79 5.21
C LEU A 62 6.99 -8.30 6.47
N GLU A 63 6.27 -8.78 7.48
CA GLU A 63 6.86 -9.41 8.68
C GLU A 63 7.61 -10.71 8.34
N GLN A 64 7.08 -11.49 7.40
CA GLN A 64 7.71 -12.74 6.95
C GLN A 64 9.08 -12.52 6.26
N ASP A 65 9.27 -11.38 5.60
CA ASP A 65 10.55 -11.04 4.93
C ASP A 65 11.63 -10.62 5.96
N GLU A 66 11.25 -10.03 7.10
CA GLU A 66 12.19 -9.71 8.18
C GLU A 66 12.63 -10.93 8.98
N GLY A 67 11.73 -11.90 9.20
CA GLY A 67 11.99 -13.08 10.02
C GLY A 67 12.69 -14.22 9.29
N GLN A 68 12.62 -14.27 7.97
CA GLN A 68 13.28 -15.29 7.17
C GLN A 68 13.84 -14.66 5.89
N ARG A 69 15.07 -15.04 5.51
CA ARG A 69 15.59 -14.87 4.14
C ARG A 69 14.82 -15.76 3.15
N LEU A 70 13.50 -15.66 3.11
CA LEU A 70 12.62 -16.31 2.14
C LEU A 70 12.74 -15.55 0.82
N GLY A 71 13.84 -15.82 0.12
CA GLY A 71 14.10 -15.29 -1.20
C GLY A 71 12.88 -15.39 -2.12
N GLY A 72 12.43 -14.24 -2.64
CA GLY A 72 11.51 -14.13 -3.76
C GLY A 72 10.02 -14.15 -3.43
N LYS A 73 9.51 -15.12 -2.67
CA LYS A 73 8.05 -15.35 -2.56
C LYS A 73 7.31 -14.26 -1.77
N SER A 74 7.83 -13.84 -0.63
CA SER A 74 7.19 -12.82 0.21
C SER A 74 7.23 -11.43 -0.45
N ALA A 75 8.36 -11.10 -1.10
CA ALA A 75 8.49 -9.89 -1.90
C ALA A 75 7.55 -9.87 -3.12
N GLU A 76 7.32 -11.01 -3.77
CA GLU A 76 6.36 -11.12 -4.87
C GLU A 76 4.92 -10.97 -4.38
N ALA A 77 4.57 -11.59 -3.26
CA ALA A 77 3.25 -11.43 -2.61
C ALA A 77 2.98 -9.96 -2.25
N ALA A 78 3.94 -9.26 -1.63
CA ALA A 78 3.83 -7.85 -1.32
C ALA A 78 3.55 -6.99 -2.56
N ARG A 79 4.22 -7.27 -3.69
CA ARG A 79 3.98 -6.57 -4.97
C ARG A 79 2.57 -6.83 -5.51
N PHE A 80 2.06 -8.05 -5.41
CA PHE A 80 0.70 -8.37 -5.83
C PHE A 80 -0.35 -7.63 -4.98
N ILE A 81 -0.17 -7.64 -3.65
CA ILE A 81 -1.09 -6.98 -2.73
C ILE A 81 -1.06 -5.45 -2.94
N LEU A 82 0.11 -4.84 -3.08
CA LEU A 82 0.26 -3.41 -3.36
C LEU A 82 -0.45 -3.00 -4.67
N ARG A 83 -0.36 -3.82 -5.71
CA ARG A 83 -1.11 -3.59 -6.97
C ARG A 83 -2.61 -3.71 -6.78
N ALA A 84 -3.08 -4.64 -5.94
CA ALA A 84 -4.49 -4.77 -5.62
C ALA A 84 -5.00 -3.54 -4.85
N ILE A 85 -4.24 -3.07 -3.86
CA ILE A 85 -4.53 -1.83 -3.12
C ILE A 85 -4.61 -0.63 -4.07
N SER A 86 -3.66 -0.48 -5.00
CA SER A 86 -3.72 0.62 -5.99
C SER A 86 -5.03 0.61 -6.78
N ARG A 87 -5.49 -0.57 -7.23
CA ARG A 87 -6.74 -0.68 -7.98
C ARG A 87 -7.96 -0.41 -7.12
N GLU A 88 -7.95 -0.88 -5.88
CA GLU A 88 -9.03 -0.64 -4.94
C GLU A 88 -9.14 0.85 -4.58
N LEU A 89 -8.00 1.56 -4.43
CA LEU A 89 -7.98 3.00 -4.21
C LEU A 89 -8.57 3.82 -5.38
N ASP A 90 -8.50 3.32 -6.61
CA ASP A 90 -9.13 3.94 -7.78
C ASP A 90 -10.66 3.67 -7.81
N ASN A 91 -11.14 2.61 -7.15
CA ASN A 91 -12.56 2.23 -7.08
C ASN A 91 -13.30 2.78 -5.84
N ALA A 92 -12.56 3.04 -4.75
CA ALA A 92 -13.04 3.40 -3.43
C ALA A 92 -13.22 4.90 -3.24
#